data_AF-A0A3D1KYQ1-F1
#
_entry.id   AF-A0A3D1KYQ1-F1
#
_cell.length_a   1.000
_cell.length_b   1.000
_cell.length_c   1.000
_cell.angle_alpha   90.00
_cell.angle_beta   90.00
_cell.angle_gamma   90.00
#
_symmetry.space_group_name_H-M   'P 1'
#
loop_
_entity.id
_entity.type
_entity.pdbx_description
1 polymer ?
#
loop_
_entity_poly.entity_id
_entity_poly.type
_entity_poly.pdbx_seq_one_letter_code
_entity_poly.pdbx_strand_id
1 'polypeptide(L)' 'GEFTMIELAKEILDITGSKSKLVYLPLPKDDPTQRQPDISLAKEKLNGWEPKVPLREGLVKTIDYFDTLLKKQ' A
#
# COMPACT_ATOMS: atom_id res chain seq x y z
N GLY A 1 -2.46 -10.43 -3.12
CA GLY A 1 -2.07 -11.40 -2.08
C GLY A 1 -1.97 -10.69 -0.75
N GLU A 2 -1.85 -11.43 0.33
CA GLU A 2 -1.56 -10.87 1.66
C GLU A 2 -0.15 -10.26 1.69
N PHE A 3 0.03 -9.24 2.52
CA PHE A 3 1.29 -8.51 2.66
C PHE A 3 1.34 -7.85 4.03
N THR A 4 2.52 -7.79 4.64
CA THR A 4 2.71 -7.21 5.97
C THR A 4 3.05 -5.72 5.91
N MET A 5 2.87 -5.02 7.03
CA MET A 5 3.29 -3.62 7.16
C MET A 5 4.80 -3.43 6.98
N ILE A 6 5.60 -4.43 7.36
CA ILE A 6 7.07 -4.35 7.25
C ILE A 6 7.50 -4.50 5.79
N GLU A 7 6.85 -5.39 5.04
CA GLU A 7 7.13 -5.52 3.60
C GLU A 7 6.67 -4.26 2.86
N LEU A 8 5.55 -3.63 3.25
CA LEU A 8 5.11 -2.35 2.68
C LEU A 8 6.10 -1.23 2.93
N ALA A 9 6.59 -1.10 4.15
CA ALA A 9 7.58 -0.09 4.48
C ALA A 9 8.90 -0.31 3.71
N LYS A 10 9.34 -1.57 3.56
CA LYS A 10 10.53 -1.92 2.76
C LYS A 10 10.35 -1.63 1.27
N GLU A 11 9.19 -1.96 0.71
CA GLU A 11 8.86 -1.70 -0.69
C GLU A 11 8.89 -0.19 -1.01
N ILE A 12 8.35 0.63 -0.10
CA ILE A 12 8.41 2.09 -0.25
C ILE A 12 9.86 2.59 -0.20
N LEU A 13 10.70 2.10 0.73
CA LEU A 13 12.11 2.47 0.80
C LEU A 13 12.87 2.08 -0.47
N ASP A 14 12.60 0.89 -1.02
CA ASP A 14 13.20 0.39 -2.26
C ASP A 14 12.83 1.29 -3.45
N ILE A 15 11.53 1.57 -3.64
CA ILE A 15 11.07 2.40 -4.78
C ILE A 15 11.61 3.83 -4.67
N THR A 16 11.61 4.42 -3.48
CA THR A 16 12.02 5.82 -3.27
C THR A 16 13.54 6.01 -3.20
N GLY A 17 14.31 4.93 -2.96
CA GLY A 17 15.74 5.04 -2.62
C GLY A 17 16.01 5.84 -1.34
N SER A 18 15.02 5.96 -0.45
CA SER A 18 15.11 6.81 0.74
C SER A 18 16.10 6.26 1.78
N LYS A 19 16.77 7.17 2.49
CA LYS A 19 17.66 6.85 3.64
C LYS A 19 16.92 6.78 4.98
N SER A 20 15.58 6.90 4.96
CA SER A 20 14.76 6.79 6.17
C SER A 20 14.97 5.46 6.88
N LYS A 21 14.99 5.50 8.22
CA LYS A 21 15.14 4.31 9.06
C LYS A 21 13.77 3.74 9.40
N LEU A 22 13.66 2.41 9.41
CA LEU A 22 12.49 1.74 9.98
C LEU A 22 12.58 1.80 11.51
N VAL A 23 11.50 2.25 12.15
CA VAL A 23 11.35 2.28 13.61
C VAL A 23 10.12 1.48 14.00
N TYR A 24 10.23 0.73 15.09
CA TYR A 24 9.15 -0.11 15.60
C TYR A 24 8.52 0.54 16.81
N LEU A 25 7.23 0.79 16.76
CA LEU A 25 6.44 1.39 17.84
C LEU A 25 5.37 0.40 18.31
N PRO A 26 4.86 0.52 19.55
CA PRO A 26 3.75 -0.30 20.02
C PRO A 26 2.52 -0.17 19.11
N LEU A 27 1.82 -1.30 18.91
CA LEU A 27 0.56 -1.30 18.17
C LEU A 27 -0.51 -0.50 18.93
N PRO A 28 -1.23 0.42 18.27
CA PRO A 28 -2.38 1.08 18.87
C PRO A 28 -3.43 0.06 19.33
N LYS A 29 -4.11 0.34 20.45
CA LYS A 29 -5.04 -0.61 21.07
C LYS A 29 -6.17 -1.07 20.14
N ASP A 30 -6.63 -0.19 19.26
CA ASP A 30 -7.77 -0.41 18.38
C ASP A 30 -7.37 -0.80 16.95
N ASP A 31 -6.07 -1.02 16.69
CA ASP A 31 -5.61 -1.42 15.36
C ASP A 31 -5.73 -2.94 15.15
N PRO A 32 -6.50 -3.40 14.14
CA PRO A 32 -6.57 -4.81 13.80
C PRO A 32 -5.24 -5.29 13.21
N THR A 33 -4.85 -6.50 13.59
CA THR A 33 -3.59 -7.13 13.15
C THR A 33 -3.67 -7.74 11.76
N GLN A 34 -4.87 -7.96 11.22
CA GLN A 34 -5.10 -8.51 9.89
C GLN A 34 -6.31 -7.85 9.23
N ARG A 35 -6.22 -7.58 7.93
CA ARG A 35 -7.31 -7.09 7.10
C ARG A 35 -7.28 -7.79 5.73
N GLN A 36 -8.32 -8.56 5.43
CA GLN A 36 -8.48 -9.22 4.14
C GLN A 36 -9.96 -9.15 3.71
N PRO A 37 -10.33 -8.24 2.79
CA PRO A 37 -11.71 -8.14 2.35
C PRO A 37 -12.09 -9.34 1.47
N ASP A 38 -13.26 -9.92 1.75
CA ASP A 38 -13.93 -10.79 0.78
C ASP A 38 -14.60 -9.95 -0.29
N ILE A 39 -14.19 -10.13 -1.54
CA ILE A 39 -14.69 -9.39 -2.71
C ILE A 39 -15.67 -10.21 -3.56
N SER A 40 -16.16 -11.34 -3.05
CA SER A 40 -17.08 -12.23 -3.77
C SER A 40 -18.36 -11.52 -4.21
N LEU A 41 -18.92 -10.66 -3.37
CA LEU A 41 -20.11 -9.86 -3.72
C LEU A 41 -19.84 -8.91 -4.89
N ALA A 42 -18.69 -8.24 -4.90
CA ALA A 42 -18.32 -7.34 -5.99
C ALA A 42 -18.10 -8.14 -7.30
N LYS A 43 -17.45 -9.30 -7.23
CA LYS A 43 -17.29 -10.21 -8.36
C LYS A 43 -18.64 -10.65 -8.93
N GLU A 44 -19.59 -11.03 -8.08
CA GLU A 44 -20.92 -11.49 -8.48
C GLU A 44 -21.75 -10.35 -9.10
N LYS A 45 -21.78 -9.18 -8.46
CA LYS A 45 -22.70 -8.10 -8.83
C LYS A 45 -22.15 -7.13 -9.87
N LEU A 46 -20.83 -7.09 -10.07
CA LEU A 46 -20.15 -6.13 -10.94
C LEU A 46 -19.41 -6.83 -12.09
N ASN A 47 -20.06 -7.79 -12.74
CA ASN A 47 -19.56 -8.47 -13.95
C ASN A 47 -18.13 -9.03 -13.79
N GLY A 48 -17.84 -9.71 -12.68
CA GLY A 48 -16.52 -10.28 -12.42
C GLY A 48 -15.46 -9.27 -12.02
N TRP A 49 -15.86 -8.10 -11.50
CA TRP A 49 -14.93 -7.06 -11.07
C TRP A 49 -13.90 -7.59 -10.05
N GLU A 50 -12.65 -7.19 -10.24
CA GLU A 50 -11.56 -7.43 -9.31
C GLU A 50 -10.46 -6.37 -9.48
N PRO A 51 -9.62 -6.11 -8.45
CA PRO A 51 -8.50 -5.19 -8.57
C PRO A 51 -7.49 -5.71 -9.59
N LYS A 52 -7.14 -4.87 -10.57
CA LYS A 52 -6.20 -5.20 -11.65
C LYS A 52 -4.81 -4.57 -11.48
N VAL A 53 -4.69 -3.59 -10.59
CA VAL A 53 -3.44 -2.85 -10.36
C VAL A 53 -2.66 -3.55 -9.25
N PRO A 54 -1.46 -4.10 -9.53
CA PRO A 54 -0.59 -4.64 -8.50
C PRO A 54 -0.12 -3.56 -7.52
N LEU A 55 0.18 -3.94 -6.28
CA LEU A 55 0.60 -3.01 -5.22
C LEU A 55 1.75 -2.10 -5.66
N ARG A 56 2.85 -2.69 -6.16
CA ARG A 56 4.04 -1.93 -6.60
C ARG A 56 3.72 -0.92 -7.69
N GLU A 57 2.88 -1.28 -8.66
CA GLU A 57 2.46 -0.35 -9.72
C GLU A 57 1.68 0.84 -9.16
N GLY A 58 0.77 0.58 -8.22
CA GLY A 58 0.04 1.64 -7.51
C GLY A 58 0.97 2.55 -6.72
N LEU A 59 1.92 1.97 -5.97
CA LEU A 59 2.89 2.72 -5.17
C LEU A 59 3.76 3.65 -6.00
N VAL A 60 4.27 3.19 -7.16
CA VAL A 60 5.07 4.03 -8.07
C VAL A 60 4.26 5.27 -8.50
N LYS A 61 3.01 5.07 -8.92
CA LYS A 61 2.12 6.18 -9.32
C LYS A 61 1.87 7.17 -8.17
N THR A 62 1.69 6.66 -6.95
CA THR A 62 1.51 7.50 -5.75
C THR A 62 2.77 8.29 -5.42
N ILE A 63 3.95 7.67 -5.51
CA ILE A 63 5.24 8.33 -5.26
C ILE A 63 5.47 9.43 -6.31
N ASP A 64 5.27 9.15 -7.59
CA ASP A 64 5.41 10.13 -8.68
C ASP A 64 4.52 11.37 -8.48
N TYR A 65 3.30 11.15 -7.99
CA TYR A 65 2.38 12.24 -7.65
C TYR A 65 2.98 13.13 -6.54
N PHE A 66 3.46 12.54 -5.44
CA PHE A 66 4.04 13.31 -4.33
C PHE A 66 5.36 13.98 -4.70
N ASP A 67 6.20 13.33 -5.49
CA ASP A 67 7.43 13.91 -6.03
C ASP A 67 7.13 15.17 -6.85
N THR A 68 6.10 15.10 -7.70
CA THR A 68 5.66 16.24 -8.51
C THR A 68 5.08 17.35 -7.64
N LEU A 69 4.28 16.99 -6.64
CA LEU A 69 3.65 17.94 -5.72
C LEU A 69 4.70 18.70 -4.89
N LEU A 70 5.70 17.99 -4.37
CA LEU A 70 6.73 18.55 -3.50
C LEU A 70 7.80 19.36 -4.26
N LYS A 71 8.09 19.02 -5.53
CA LYS A 71 8.99 19.82 -6.38
C LYS A 71 8.38 21.15 -6.84
N LYS A 72 7.06 21.31 -6.76
CA LYS A 72 6.33 22.53 -7.13
C LYS A 72 6.16 23.52 -5.99
N GLN A 73 6.51 23.13 -4.76
CA GLN A 73 6.59 24.03 -3.60
C GLN A 73 7.94 24.74 -3.58
#